data_AF-A0A172NCH7-F1
#
_entry.id   AF-A0A172NCH7-F1
#
_cell.length_a   1.000
_cell.length_b   1.000
_cell.length_c   1.000
_cell.angle_alpha   90.00
_cell.angle_beta   90.00
_cell.angle_gamma   90.00
#
_symmetry.space_group_name_H-M   'P 1'
#
loop_
_entity.id
_entity.type
_entity.pdbx_description
1 polymer ?
#
loop_
_entity_poly.entity_id
_entity_poly.type
_entity_poly.pdbx_seq_one_letter_code
_entity_poly.pdbx_strand_id
1 'polypeptide(L)'
;MFTMVNGLQNYSEQAIQAARYIGQGFVVTLDHMNRLPMTIQYPYEKLIPSERFRGRIHFEFDKCIACEVCVRVCPINLPVVDWKLRKNKRKKQLKSYSIDFGVCIFCGNCVEYCPTNCLSMTEEYELSIYDRHELNYDQIALGRLPISVIEDSAIHTIPSLTHLAKGVMEGHSNSRSITKFVD
;
A
#
# COMPACT_ATOMS: atom_id res chain seq x y z
N MET A 1 -51.04 -12.11 44.38
CA MET A 1 -49.71 -11.90 45.00
C MET A 1 -48.64 -12.78 44.35
N PHE A 2 -48.90 -14.07 44.11
CA PHE A 2 -47.94 -15.00 43.46
C PHE A 2 -47.46 -14.59 42.05
N THR A 3 -48.30 -13.96 41.23
CA THR A 3 -47.93 -13.53 39.87
C THR A 3 -46.88 -12.42 39.83
N MET A 4 -46.90 -11.49 40.78
CA MET A 4 -45.89 -10.43 40.89
C MET A 4 -44.54 -10.97 41.38
N VAL A 5 -44.55 -11.95 42.29
CA VAL A 5 -43.33 -12.58 42.80
C VAL A 5 -42.61 -13.36 41.68
N ASN A 6 -43.36 -14.11 40.88
CA ASN A 6 -42.80 -14.84 39.73
C ASN A 6 -42.26 -13.88 38.65
N GLY A 7 -42.91 -12.73 38.43
CA GLY A 7 -42.42 -11.70 37.51
C GLY A 7 -41.08 -11.09 37.95
N LEU A 8 -40.92 -10.80 39.25
CA LEU A 8 -39.67 -10.32 39.83
C LEU A 8 -38.55 -11.36 39.75
N GLN A 9 -38.86 -12.64 39.96
CA GLN A 9 -37.91 -13.74 39.81
C GLN A 9 -37.39 -13.82 38.36
N ASN A 10 -38.30 -13.85 37.37
CA ASN A 10 -37.91 -13.90 35.95
C ASN A 10 -37.07 -12.68 35.52
N TYR A 11 -37.40 -11.48 36.00
CA TYR A 11 -36.62 -10.27 35.72
C TYR A 11 -35.21 -10.36 36.32
N SER A 12 -35.08 -10.90 37.55
CA SER A 12 -33.78 -11.09 38.19
C SER A 12 -32.91 -12.13 37.46
N GLU A 13 -33.51 -13.21 36.95
CA GLU A 13 -32.81 -14.22 36.15
C GLU A 13 -32.29 -13.63 34.84
N GLN A 14 -33.10 -12.82 34.15
CA GLN A 14 -32.70 -12.11 32.94
C GLN A 14 -31.55 -11.13 33.22
N ALA A 15 -31.62 -10.38 34.32
CA ALA A 15 -30.56 -9.44 34.72
C ALA A 15 -29.23 -10.16 35.01
N ILE A 16 -29.27 -11.31 35.71
CA ILE A 16 -28.08 -12.13 35.99
C ILE A 16 -27.51 -12.71 34.69
N GLN A 17 -28.36 -13.18 33.79
CA GLN A 17 -27.93 -13.70 32.49
C GLN A 17 -27.26 -12.62 31.64
N ALA A 18 -27.83 -11.41 31.59
CA ALA A 18 -27.22 -10.26 30.93
C ALA A 18 -25.87 -9.90 31.54
N ALA A 19 -25.77 -9.85 32.87
CA ALA A 19 -24.51 -9.58 33.57
C ALA A 19 -23.43 -10.63 33.26
N ARG A 20 -23.80 -11.93 33.14
CA ARG A 20 -22.88 -12.99 32.74
C ARG A 20 -22.33 -12.78 31.33
N TYR A 21 -23.18 -12.44 30.36
CA TYR A 21 -22.74 -12.16 28.99
C TYR A 21 -21.84 -10.93 28.90
N ILE A 22 -22.16 -9.88 29.66
CA ILE A 22 -21.30 -8.70 29.79
C ILE A 22 -19.94 -9.08 30.38
N GLY A 23 -19.92 -9.89 31.44
CA GLY A 23 -18.70 -10.39 32.06
C GLY A 23 -17.84 -11.22 31.10
N GLN A 24 -18.46 -12.09 30.31
CA GLN A 24 -17.76 -12.85 29.25
C GLN A 24 -17.12 -11.91 28.22
N GLY A 25 -17.82 -10.85 27.81
CA GLY A 25 -17.26 -9.82 26.93
C GLY A 25 -16.05 -9.10 27.55
N PHE A 26 -16.13 -8.73 28.83
CA PHE A 26 -15.02 -8.08 29.53
C PHE A 26 -13.78 -8.96 29.64
N VAL A 27 -13.94 -10.27 29.90
CA VAL A 27 -12.82 -11.22 29.93
C VAL A 27 -12.10 -11.24 28.58
N VAL A 28 -12.85 -11.25 27.48
CA VAL A 28 -12.26 -11.17 26.13
C VAL A 28 -11.51 -9.87 25.94
N THR A 29 -12.05 -8.72 26.35
CA THR A 29 -11.34 -7.43 26.22
C THR A 29 -10.06 -7.38 27.05
N LEU A 30 -10.08 -7.96 28.27
CA LEU A 30 -8.90 -8.02 29.13
C LEU A 30 -7.81 -8.93 28.53
N ASP A 31 -8.20 -10.04 27.90
CA ASP A 31 -7.27 -10.90 27.15
C ASP A 31 -6.59 -10.15 26.00
N HIS A 32 -7.31 -9.28 25.29
CA HIS A 32 -6.73 -8.46 24.23
C HIS A 32 -5.71 -7.45 24.76
N MET A 33 -5.85 -6.94 25.99
CA MET A 33 -4.89 -6.01 26.60
C MET A 33 -3.53 -6.66 26.92
N ASN A 34 -3.47 -7.99 27.06
CA ASN A 34 -2.24 -8.72 27.33
C ASN A 34 -1.43 -9.04 26.04
N ARG A 35 -1.98 -8.73 24.86
CA ARG A 35 -1.30 -8.93 23.57
C ARG A 35 -0.42 -7.72 23.25
N LEU A 36 0.71 -7.96 22.60
CA LEU A 36 1.53 -6.86 22.10
C LEU A 36 0.82 -6.15 20.93
N PRO A 37 0.98 -4.84 20.79
CA PRO A 37 0.37 -4.10 19.69
C PRO A 37 1.01 -4.50 18.36
N MET A 38 0.17 -4.84 17.38
CA MET A 38 0.57 -5.12 15.99
C MET A 38 0.78 -3.83 15.16
N THR A 39 0.68 -2.66 15.80
CA THR A 39 0.76 -1.36 15.13
C THR A 39 2.19 -1.05 14.69
N ILE A 40 2.32 -0.41 13.54
CA ILE A 40 3.60 0.06 12.99
C ILE A 40 3.67 1.57 13.18
N GLN A 41 4.74 2.06 13.81
CA GLN A 41 4.86 3.47 14.18
C GLN A 41 5.40 4.34 13.03
N TYR A 42 4.57 4.60 12.02
CA TYR A 42 4.91 5.58 10.99
C TYR A 42 5.05 7.00 11.61
N PRO A 43 6.12 7.78 11.31
CA PRO A 43 7.09 7.63 10.22
C PRO A 43 8.41 6.93 10.58
N TYR A 44 8.65 6.63 11.86
CA TYR A 44 9.93 6.09 12.35
C TYR A 44 10.10 4.60 12.07
N GLU A 45 8.99 3.86 11.99
CA GLU A 45 8.94 2.47 11.57
C GLU A 45 8.19 2.38 10.24
N LYS A 46 8.82 1.78 9.22
CA LYS A 46 8.21 1.60 7.89
C LYS A 46 8.29 0.15 7.44
N LEU A 47 7.25 -0.29 6.74
CA LEU A 47 7.23 -1.61 6.11
C LEU A 47 8.02 -1.60 4.81
N ILE A 48 8.81 -2.64 4.59
CA ILE A 48 9.44 -2.87 3.30
C ILE A 48 8.36 -3.34 2.30
N PRO A 49 8.10 -2.58 1.22
CA PRO A 49 7.13 -2.98 0.22
C PRO A 49 7.60 -4.25 -0.51
N SER A 50 6.65 -5.01 -1.05
CA SER A 50 6.98 -6.23 -1.80
C SER A 50 7.75 -5.92 -3.09
N GLU A 51 8.51 -6.90 -3.61
CA GLU A 51 9.22 -6.79 -4.89
C GLU A 51 8.32 -6.42 -6.10
N ARG A 52 7.02 -6.73 -6.04
CA ARG A 52 6.03 -6.43 -7.08
C ARG A 52 5.10 -5.27 -6.71
N PHE A 53 5.49 -4.48 -5.71
CA PHE A 53 4.72 -3.32 -5.30
C PHE A 53 4.64 -2.30 -6.45
N ARG A 54 3.51 -1.61 -6.52
CA ARG A 54 3.17 -0.68 -7.60
C ARG A 54 3.13 0.74 -7.04
N GLY A 55 4.31 1.36 -6.90
CA GLY A 55 4.47 2.76 -6.49
C GLY A 55 4.56 3.72 -7.68
N ARG A 56 5.37 4.77 -7.52
CA ARG A 56 5.66 5.74 -8.61
C ARG A 56 6.21 5.03 -9.85
N ILE A 57 5.90 5.58 -11.03
CA ILE A 57 6.49 5.10 -12.28
C ILE A 57 7.83 5.82 -12.52
N HIS A 58 8.88 5.06 -12.81
CA HIS A 58 10.17 5.57 -13.27
C HIS A 58 10.24 5.52 -14.80
N PHE A 59 10.86 6.53 -15.40
CA PHE A 59 10.95 6.68 -16.85
C PHE A 59 12.38 6.95 -17.31
N GLU A 60 12.84 6.17 -18.28
CA GLU A 60 14.11 6.36 -18.94
C GLU A 60 13.94 6.98 -20.33
N PHE A 61 14.37 8.22 -20.50
CA PHE A 61 14.21 8.99 -21.74
C PHE A 61 14.91 8.32 -22.93
N ASP A 62 16.13 7.82 -22.74
CA ASP A 62 16.96 7.28 -23.83
C ASP A 62 16.41 5.97 -24.43
N LYS A 63 15.63 5.21 -23.65
CA LYS A 63 15.03 3.94 -24.08
C LYS A 63 13.68 4.12 -24.79
N CYS A 64 13.05 5.29 -24.71
CA CYS A 64 11.72 5.50 -25.27
C CYS A 64 11.76 5.70 -26.80
N ILE A 65 10.89 4.96 -27.51
CA ILE A 65 10.77 5.02 -28.98
C ILE A 65 9.50 5.74 -29.48
N ALA A 66 8.75 6.39 -28.58
CA ALA A 66 7.48 7.05 -28.89
C ALA A 66 6.47 6.15 -29.64
N CYS A 67 6.26 4.93 -29.13
CA CYS A 67 5.33 3.95 -29.70
C CYS A 67 3.86 4.14 -29.29
N GLU A 68 3.59 5.02 -28.32
CA GLU A 68 2.24 5.33 -27.78
C GLU A 68 1.46 4.10 -27.29
N VAL A 69 2.17 2.99 -26.99
CA VAL A 69 1.55 1.80 -26.40
C VAL A 69 1.06 2.11 -24.99
N CYS A 70 1.88 2.82 -24.20
CA CYS A 70 1.53 3.24 -22.84
C CYS A 70 0.24 4.04 -22.75
N VAL A 71 -0.08 4.85 -23.77
CA VAL A 71 -1.35 5.60 -23.86
C VAL A 71 -2.49 4.64 -24.13
N ARG A 72 -2.37 3.81 -25.19
CA ARG A 72 -3.43 2.90 -25.63
C ARG A 72 -3.82 1.82 -24.63
N VAL A 73 -2.87 1.37 -23.79
CA VAL A 73 -3.13 0.36 -22.74
C VAL A 73 -3.57 0.98 -21.42
N CYS A 74 -3.44 2.30 -21.26
CA CYS A 74 -3.91 3.00 -20.07
C CYS A 74 -5.45 3.07 -20.11
N PRO A 75 -6.16 2.68 -19.03
CA PRO A 75 -7.63 2.70 -19.01
C PRO A 75 -8.26 4.06 -19.35
N ILE A 76 -7.51 5.15 -19.11
CA ILE A 76 -7.95 6.53 -19.31
C ILE A 76 -7.07 7.30 -20.30
N ASN A 77 -6.14 6.63 -21.00
CA ASN A 77 -5.19 7.27 -21.92
C ASN A 77 -4.36 8.41 -21.27
N LEU A 78 -3.85 8.18 -20.06
CA LEU A 78 -3.25 9.21 -19.22
C LEU A 78 -1.89 9.77 -19.71
N PRO A 79 -0.88 8.94 -20.07
CA PRO A 79 0.45 9.45 -20.37
C PRO A 79 0.43 10.40 -21.57
N VAL A 80 1.04 11.57 -21.44
CA VAL A 80 1.15 12.53 -22.54
C VAL A 80 2.48 12.26 -23.26
N VAL A 81 2.39 11.87 -24.54
CA VAL A 81 3.56 11.54 -25.36
C VAL A 81 3.65 12.51 -26.54
N ASP A 82 4.58 13.47 -26.45
CA ASP A 82 4.84 14.38 -27.56
C ASP A 82 6.06 13.92 -28.34
N TRP A 83 5.91 13.76 -29.66
CA TRP A 83 6.99 13.37 -30.53
C TRP A 83 6.96 14.11 -31.86
N LYS A 84 8.12 14.20 -32.51
CA LYS A 84 8.26 14.76 -33.86
C LYS A 84 8.91 13.73 -34.78
N LEU A 85 8.34 13.55 -35.96
CA LEU A 85 8.93 12.70 -36.99
C LEU A 85 10.16 13.40 -37.59
N ARG A 86 11.35 12.84 -37.39
CA ARG A 86 12.55 13.30 -38.12
C ARG A 86 12.55 12.64 -39.50
N LYS A 87 12.12 13.39 -40.52
CA LYS A 87 12.07 12.94 -41.93
C LYS A 87 13.41 12.32 -42.40
N ASN A 88 14.53 12.91 -42.00
CA ASN A 88 15.88 12.46 -42.41
C ASN A 88 16.23 11.05 -41.91
N LYS A 89 15.74 10.64 -40.73
CA LYS A 89 16.06 9.35 -40.12
C LYS A 89 14.88 8.37 -40.10
N ARG A 90 13.72 8.78 -40.63
CA ARG A 90 12.43 8.06 -40.55
C ARG A 90 12.11 7.52 -39.14
N LYS A 91 12.60 8.20 -38.10
CA LYS A 91 12.46 7.81 -36.68
C LYS A 91 11.64 8.87 -35.96
N LYS A 92 10.69 8.43 -35.12
CA LYS A 92 10.01 9.30 -34.17
C LYS A 92 11.01 9.73 -33.10
N GLN A 93 11.16 11.03 -32.88
CA GLN A 93 11.94 11.57 -31.77
C GLN A 93 10.97 12.07 -30.69
N LEU A 94 11.09 11.53 -29.49
CA LEU A 94 10.37 12.03 -28.31
C LEU A 94 10.84 13.45 -27.96
N LYS A 95 9.90 14.32 -27.60
CA LYS A 95 10.14 15.70 -27.15
C LYS A 95 9.86 15.87 -25.67
N SER A 96 8.66 15.47 -25.26
CA SER A 96 8.16 15.54 -23.88
C SER A 96 7.40 14.25 -23.56
N TYR A 97 7.52 13.83 -22.30
CA TYR A 97 6.76 12.73 -21.73
C TYR A 97 6.33 13.11 -20.32
N SER A 98 5.04 13.10 -20.04
CA SER A 98 4.54 13.41 -18.70
C SER A 98 3.44 12.45 -18.25
N ILE A 99 3.35 12.26 -16.94
CA ILE A 99 2.30 11.46 -16.30
C ILE A 99 1.76 12.26 -15.12
N ASP A 100 0.44 12.42 -15.06
CA ASP A 100 -0.22 13.02 -13.91
C ASP A 100 -0.57 11.96 -12.86
N PHE A 101 0.18 11.93 -11.77
CA PHE A 101 -0.03 10.98 -10.68
C PHE A 101 -1.30 11.26 -9.87
N GLY A 102 -1.92 12.43 -9.99
CA GLY A 102 -3.22 12.72 -9.39
C GLY A 102 -4.37 11.98 -10.07
N VAL A 103 -4.18 11.52 -11.31
CA VAL A 103 -5.18 10.76 -12.08
C VAL A 103 -4.76 9.30 -12.28
N CYS A 104 -3.48 8.98 -12.08
CA CYS A 104 -2.95 7.63 -12.21
C CYS A 104 -3.55 6.66 -11.18
N ILE A 105 -4.02 5.49 -11.64
CA ILE A 105 -4.57 4.44 -10.77
C ILE A 105 -3.55 3.34 -10.42
N PHE A 106 -2.27 3.54 -10.76
CA PHE A 106 -1.16 2.60 -10.47
C PHE A 106 -1.38 1.14 -10.94
N CYS A 107 -2.16 0.95 -12.01
CA CYS A 107 -2.45 -0.39 -12.53
C CYS A 107 -1.22 -1.10 -13.11
N GLY A 108 -0.20 -0.39 -13.57
CA GLY A 108 1.04 -0.96 -14.12
C GLY A 108 0.97 -1.47 -15.57
N ASN A 109 -0.15 -1.34 -16.27
CA ASN A 109 -0.28 -1.77 -17.68
C ASN A 109 0.76 -1.10 -18.59
N CYS A 110 1.05 0.18 -18.35
CA CYS A 110 2.03 0.93 -19.13
C CYS A 110 3.47 0.38 -19.00
N VAL A 111 3.79 -0.23 -17.86
CA VAL A 111 5.07 -0.91 -17.61
C VAL A 111 5.08 -2.28 -18.28
N GLU A 112 4.02 -3.06 -18.09
CA GLU A 112 3.91 -4.43 -18.61
C GLU A 112 3.97 -4.52 -20.14
N TYR A 113 3.29 -3.61 -20.84
CA TYR A 113 3.24 -3.61 -22.30
C TYR A 113 4.35 -2.77 -22.95
N CYS A 114 5.31 -2.25 -22.17
CA CYS A 114 6.40 -1.45 -22.72
C CYS A 114 7.42 -2.35 -23.45
N PRO A 115 7.60 -2.21 -24.78
CA PRO A 115 8.48 -3.10 -25.53
C PRO A 115 9.97 -2.87 -25.26
N THR A 116 10.35 -1.67 -24.80
CA THR A 116 11.74 -1.30 -24.53
C THR A 116 12.09 -1.28 -23.05
N ASN A 117 11.16 -1.67 -22.17
CA ASN A 117 11.31 -1.57 -20.72
C ASN A 117 11.79 -0.18 -20.26
N CYS A 118 11.34 0.90 -20.92
CA CYS A 118 11.68 2.27 -20.53
C CYS A 118 10.87 2.77 -19.34
N LEU A 119 9.80 2.07 -18.97
CA LEU A 119 8.95 2.36 -17.83
C LEU A 119 9.14 1.23 -16.83
N SER A 120 9.27 1.58 -15.55
CA SER A 120 9.34 0.62 -14.44
C SER A 120 8.55 1.13 -13.24
N MET A 121 8.11 0.20 -12.37
CA MET A 121 7.48 0.56 -11.10
C MET A 121 8.56 0.75 -10.05
N THR A 122 8.41 1.75 -9.19
CA THR A 122 9.26 1.97 -8.02
C THR A 122 8.54 1.59 -6.74
N GLU A 123 9.29 1.56 -5.65
CA GLU A 123 8.79 1.29 -4.30
C GLU A 123 8.23 2.53 -3.58
N GLU A 124 8.33 3.70 -4.19
CA GLU A 124 7.91 4.96 -3.58
C GLU A 124 6.39 5.08 -3.56
N TYR A 125 5.83 5.22 -2.36
CA TYR A 125 4.42 5.49 -2.12
C TYR A 125 4.16 6.87 -1.49
N GLU A 126 5.20 7.57 -1.05
CA GLU A 126 5.12 8.86 -0.34
C GLU A 126 5.11 10.04 -1.32
N LEU A 127 4.06 10.14 -2.14
CA LEU A 127 3.93 11.13 -3.22
C LEU A 127 2.99 12.31 -2.88
N SER A 128 2.67 12.55 -1.61
CA SER A 128 1.69 13.56 -1.21
C SER A 128 2.21 14.98 -1.43
N ILE A 129 1.37 15.87 -1.99
CA ILE A 129 1.73 17.26 -2.30
C ILE A 129 0.55 18.20 -1.95
N TYR A 130 0.82 19.49 -1.73
CA TYR A 130 -0.20 20.50 -1.40
C TYR A 130 -1.01 20.97 -2.61
N ASP A 131 -0.37 21.12 -3.79
CA ASP A 131 -1.05 21.45 -5.04
C ASP A 131 -1.12 20.22 -5.96
N ARG A 132 -2.26 20.04 -6.61
CA ARG A 132 -2.49 18.97 -7.58
C ARG A 132 -1.60 19.11 -8.82
N HIS A 133 -1.26 20.34 -9.21
CA HIS A 133 -0.50 20.58 -10.44
C HIS A 133 0.95 20.10 -10.32
N GLU A 134 1.46 19.96 -9.10
CA GLU A 134 2.78 19.41 -8.82
C GLU A 134 2.84 17.88 -8.99
N LEU A 135 1.69 17.18 -9.01
CA LEU A 135 1.61 15.74 -9.28
C LEU A 135 1.78 15.39 -10.76
N ASN A 136 1.78 16.39 -11.65
CA ASN A 136 2.10 16.20 -13.06
C ASN A 136 3.61 16.16 -13.26
N TYR A 137 4.16 14.95 -13.29
CA TYR A 137 5.60 14.76 -13.38
C TYR A 137 6.04 14.76 -14.84
N ASP A 138 7.02 15.62 -15.13
CA ASP A 138 7.72 15.65 -16.41
C ASP A 138 8.76 14.52 -16.51
N GLN A 139 9.27 14.28 -17.70
CA GLN A 139 10.23 13.22 -18.02
C GLN A 139 11.47 13.23 -17.13
N ILE A 140 11.93 14.42 -16.72
CA ILE A 140 13.09 14.59 -15.83
C ILE A 140 12.74 14.17 -14.40
N ALA A 141 11.54 14.53 -13.92
CA ALA A 141 11.08 14.16 -12.58
C ALA A 141 10.82 12.64 -12.49
N LEU A 142 10.27 12.04 -13.54
CA LEU A 142 10.06 10.59 -13.62
C LEU A 142 11.37 9.81 -13.64
N GLY A 143 12.42 10.37 -14.27
CA GLY A 143 13.75 9.77 -14.32
C GLY A 143 14.56 9.87 -13.02
N ARG A 144 14.03 10.49 -11.96
CA ARG A 144 14.69 10.50 -10.65
C ARG A 144 14.75 9.08 -10.06
N LEU A 145 15.90 8.80 -9.44
CA LEU A 145 16.11 7.57 -8.69
C LEU A 145 15.10 7.49 -7.55
N PRO A 146 14.53 6.30 -7.27
CA PRO A 146 13.64 6.13 -6.16
C PRO A 146 14.38 6.20 -4.82
N ILE A 147 13.71 6.73 -3.81
CA ILE A 147 14.14 6.68 -2.41
C ILE A 147 13.84 5.29 -1.88
N SER A 148 14.88 4.58 -1.47
CA SER A 148 14.70 3.27 -0.84
C SER A 148 14.47 3.42 0.65
N VAL A 149 13.51 2.66 1.20
CA VAL A 149 13.16 2.73 2.63
C VAL A 149 14.31 2.22 3.51
N ILE A 150 15.19 1.38 2.95
CA ILE A 150 16.28 0.70 3.67
C ILE A 150 17.48 1.63 3.89
N GLU A 151 17.70 2.60 3.00
CA GLU A 151 18.88 3.49 3.07
C GLU A 151 18.71 4.65 4.07
N ASP A 152 17.49 4.90 4.54
CA ASP A 152 17.19 5.96 5.49
C ASP A 152 17.63 5.59 6.92
N SER A 153 18.67 6.26 7.42
CA SER A 153 19.22 6.01 8.76
C SER A 153 18.29 6.37 9.91
N ALA A 154 17.26 7.17 9.65
CA ALA A 154 16.27 7.60 10.65
C ALA A 154 15.12 6.60 10.83
N ILE A 155 15.08 5.52 10.03
CA ILE A 155 13.91 4.64 9.90
C ILE A 155 14.28 3.21 10.30
N HIS A 156 13.44 2.61 11.14
CA HIS A 156 13.47 1.19 11.41
C HIS A 156 12.61 0.45 10.40
N THR A 157 13.24 -0.37 9.57
CA THR A 157 12.54 -1.15 8.55
C THR A 157 12.00 -2.45 9.12
N ILE A 158 10.74 -2.73 8.84
CA ILE A 158 10.07 -3.98 9.21
C ILE A 158 9.81 -4.77 7.91
N PRO A 159 10.28 -6.03 7.81
CA PRO A 159 10.04 -6.84 6.63
C PRO A 159 8.56 -7.18 6.49
N SER A 160 8.02 -7.08 5.28
CA SER A 160 6.69 -7.59 4.98
C SER A 160 6.67 -9.12 4.99
N LEU A 161 5.47 -9.69 5.14
CA LEU A 161 5.28 -11.15 5.28
C LEU A 161 5.86 -11.95 4.10
N THR A 162 5.97 -11.35 2.92
CA THR A 162 6.59 -11.96 1.74
C THR A 162 8.10 -12.18 1.89
N HIS A 163 8.78 -11.41 2.75
CA HIS A 163 10.21 -11.53 3.02
C HIS A 163 10.54 -12.45 4.21
N LEU A 164 9.51 -12.95 4.92
CA LEU A 164 9.70 -13.83 6.06
C LEU A 164 9.92 -15.28 5.64
N ALA A 165 10.70 -16.02 6.46
CA ALA A 165 10.88 -17.45 6.27
C ALA A 165 9.55 -18.20 6.43
N LYS A 166 9.36 -19.26 5.63
CA LYS A 166 8.15 -20.09 5.66
C LYS A 166 7.89 -20.62 7.09
N GLY A 167 6.73 -20.29 7.65
CA GLY A 167 6.33 -20.66 9.02
C GLY A 167 6.50 -19.55 10.05
N VAL A 168 7.18 -18.46 9.71
CA VAL A 168 7.24 -17.24 10.53
C VAL A 168 6.10 -16.33 10.12
N MET A 169 5.15 -16.09 11.02
CA MET A 169 3.96 -15.28 10.77
C MET A 169 4.14 -13.81 11.17
N GLU A 170 5.25 -13.46 11.82
CA GLU A 170 5.47 -12.14 12.40
C GLU A 170 6.84 -11.57 12.02
N GLY A 171 6.86 -10.32 11.54
CA GLY A 171 8.08 -9.60 11.17
C GLY A 171 8.76 -8.88 12.34
N HIS A 172 8.13 -8.86 13.51
CA HIS A 172 8.70 -8.33 14.73
C HIS A 172 9.39 -9.45 15.51
N SER A 173 10.64 -9.24 15.91
CA SER A 173 11.44 -10.22 16.67
C SER A 173 10.90 -10.53 18.08
N ASN A 174 9.87 -9.80 18.55
CA ASN A 174 9.45 -9.77 19.96
C ASN A 174 7.93 -9.90 20.18
N SER A 175 7.15 -10.27 19.16
CA SER A 175 5.70 -10.42 19.28
C SER A 175 5.32 -11.67 20.09
N ARG A 176 4.69 -11.48 21.24
CA ARG A 176 3.96 -12.53 21.98
C ARG A 176 2.66 -12.82 21.24
N SER A 177 2.71 -13.48 20.09
CA SER A 177 1.53 -14.13 19.51
C SER A 177 1.26 -15.42 20.28
N ILE A 178 0.47 -15.35 21.34
CA ILE A 178 0.01 -16.56 22.02
C ILE A 178 -1.51 -16.53 22.11
N THR A 179 -2.15 -17.20 21.16
CA THR A 179 -3.35 -18.00 21.47
C THR A 179 -2.90 -19.44 21.71
N LYS A 180 -2.36 -19.70 22.89
CA LYS A 180 -2.36 -21.05 23.49
C LYS A 180 -3.46 -21.11 24.55
N PHE A 181 -4.67 -20.84 24.14
CA PHE A 181 -5.87 -21.11 24.92
C PHE A 181 -6.89 -21.73 23.97
N VAL A 182 -6.70 -23.02 23.72
CA VAL A 182 -7.68 -24.11 23.54
C VAL A 182 -6.88 -25.26 22.91
N ASP A 183 -6.14 -25.97 23.76
CA ASP A 183 -5.97 -27.43 23.72
C ASP A 183 -6.24 -27.91 25.16
#